data_AF-A0A3E2WY18-F1
#
_entry.id   AF-A0A3E2WY18-F1
#
_cell.length_a   1.000
_cell.length_b   1.000
_cell.length_c   1.000
_cell.angle_alpha   90.00
_cell.angle_beta   90.00
_cell.angle_gamma   90.00
#
_symmetry.space_group_name_H-M   'P 1'
#
loop_
_entity.id
_entity.type
_entity.pdbx_description
1 polymer ?
#
loop_
_entity_poly.entity_id
_entity_poly.type
_entity_poly.pdbx_seq_one_letter_code
_entity_poly.pdbx_strand_id
1 'polypeptide(L)' 'MFTGCTLTGLWYDGEISRKQADEWAEQYEAKEALVLLSNFDVDASGGDGSLNPNSTYTDWNWILVRNSDSEAWTLKTWGY' A
#
# COMPACT_ATOMS: atom_id res chain seq x y z
N MET A 1 -7.26 -8.38 -6.54
CA MET A 1 -8.42 -7.50 -6.24
C MET A 1 -8.86 -7.80 -4.81
N PHE A 2 -9.03 -6.78 -3.96
CA PHE A 2 -9.31 -6.93 -2.52
C PHE A 2 -10.79 -7.25 -2.22
N THR A 3 -11.39 -8.14 -3.03
CA THR A 3 -12.79 -8.56 -2.85
C THR A 3 -12.95 -9.32 -1.52
N GLY A 4 -13.99 -9.07 -0.74
CA GLY A 4 -14.12 -9.69 0.59
C GLY A 4 -13.19 -9.10 1.65
N CYS A 5 -12.50 -8.00 1.33
CA CYS A 5 -11.75 -7.22 2.32
C CYS A 5 -12.58 -6.00 2.75
N THR A 6 -12.56 -5.70 4.06
CA THR A 6 -13.16 -4.50 4.63
C THR A 6 -12.06 -3.60 5.20
N LEU A 7 -11.87 -2.44 4.58
CA LEU A 7 -10.92 -1.43 5.06
C LEU A 7 -11.39 -0.86 6.41
N THR A 8 -10.55 -0.95 7.44
CA THR A 8 -10.83 -0.44 8.80
C THR A 8 -9.97 0.77 9.15
N GLY A 9 -8.86 0.99 8.44
CA GLY A 9 -8.04 2.19 8.56
C GLY A 9 -7.20 2.43 7.32
N LEU A 10 -6.98 3.71 6.99
CA LEU A 10 -6.05 4.15 5.95
C LEU A 10 -5.42 5.46 6.42
N TRP A 11 -4.09 5.51 6.49
CA TRP A 11 -3.39 6.71 6.94
C TRP A 11 -2.03 6.86 6.29
N TYR A 12 -1.48 8.06 6.46
CA TYR A 12 -0.12 8.39 6.10
C TYR A 12 0.69 8.56 7.38
N ASP A 13 1.78 7.82 7.49
CA ASP A 13 2.80 8.04 8.51
C ASP A 13 4.04 8.63 7.84
N GLY A 14 4.35 9.88 8.18
CA GLY A 14 5.45 10.61 7.56
C GLY A 14 6.82 10.05 7.91
N GLU A 15 6.99 9.42 9.07
CA GLU A 15 8.27 8.81 9.44
C GLU A 15 8.48 7.51 8.67
N ILE A 16 7.48 6.63 8.64
CA ILE A 16 7.54 5.36 7.90
C ILE A 16 7.73 5.63 6.40
N SER A 17 6.95 6.53 5.83
CA SER A 17 7.06 6.82 4.40
C SER A 17 8.41 7.42 4.04
N ARG A 18 8.96 8.37 4.83
CA ARG A 18 10.28 8.96 4.52
C ARG A 18 11.41 7.93 4.60
N LYS A 19 11.32 6.94 5.49
CA LYS A 19 12.34 5.89 5.63
C LYS A 19 12.43 4.99 4.38
N GLN A 20 11.35 4.84 3.63
CA GLN A 20 11.27 3.92 2.48
C GLN A 20 11.16 4.64 1.12
N ALA A 21 10.78 5.92 1.12
CA ALA A 21 10.44 6.64 -0.11
C ALA A 21 11.59 6.68 -1.14
N ASP A 22 12.82 6.92 -0.68
CA ASP A 22 13.97 7.03 -1.59
C ASP A 22 14.26 5.68 -2.27
N GLU A 23 14.23 4.58 -1.52
CA GLU A 23 14.44 3.22 -2.04
C GLU A 23 13.36 2.83 -3.06
N TRP A 24 12.09 3.13 -2.77
CA TRP A 24 11.00 2.85 -3.70
C TRP A 24 11.03 3.73 -4.95
N ALA A 25 11.43 5.00 -4.81
CA ALA A 25 11.59 5.89 -5.96
C ALA A 25 12.70 5.40 -6.89
N GLU A 26 13.84 4.98 -6.32
CA GLU A 26 14.94 4.39 -7.08
C GLU A 26 14.53 3.08 -7.76
N GLN A 27 13.90 2.16 -7.02
CA GLN A 27 13.48 0.85 -7.55
C GLN A 27 12.52 0.95 -8.74
N TYR A 28 11.65 1.96 -8.75
CA TYR A 28 10.67 2.17 -9.81
C TYR A 28 11.04 3.26 -10.82
N GLU A 29 12.29 3.75 -10.78
CA GLU A 29 12.80 4.81 -11.65
C GLU A 29 11.88 6.05 -11.69
N ALA A 30 11.34 6.42 -10.52
CA ALA A 30 10.40 7.52 -10.34
C ALA A 30 11.06 8.71 -9.65
N LYS A 31 10.41 9.88 -9.72
CA LYS A 31 10.90 11.08 -9.03
C LYS A 31 10.75 10.96 -7.51
N GLU A 32 9.63 10.41 -7.06
CA GLU A 32 9.33 10.26 -5.64
C GLU A 32 8.34 9.11 -5.41
N ALA A 33 8.42 8.55 -4.20
CA ALA A 33 7.51 7.53 -3.72
C ALA A 33 6.81 7.95 -2.43
N LEU A 34 5.63 7.37 -2.21
CA LEU A 34 4.78 7.57 -1.05
C LEU A 34 4.33 6.20 -0.55
N VAL A 35 4.41 6.00 0.76
CA VAL A 35 3.89 4.80 1.41
C VAL A 35 2.66 5.19 2.23
N LEU A 36 1.52 4.59 1.90
CA LEU A 36 0.31 4.63 2.74
C LEU A 36 0.19 3.32 3.51
N LEU A 37 -0.40 3.41 4.71
CA LEU A 37 -0.63 2.28 5.59
C LEU A 37 -2.11 2.01 5.69
N SER A 38 -2.49 0.75 5.78
CA SER A 38 -3.88 0.36 6.01
C SER A 38 -4.04 -0.80 6.94
N ASN A 39 -5.21 -0.83 7.59
CA ASN A 39 -5.73 -2.00 8.26
C ASN A 39 -6.98 -2.46 7.52
N PHE A 40 -7.13 -3.77 7.34
CA PHE A 40 -8.34 -4.35 6.77
C PHE A 40 -8.57 -5.76 7.28
N ASP A 41 -9.85 -6.13 7.35
CA ASP A 41 -10.28 -7.49 7.66
C ASP A 41 -10.56 -8.25 6.36
N VAL A 42 -10.24 -9.54 6.34
CA VAL A 42 -10.48 -10.46 5.22
C VAL A 42 -11.53 -11.48 5.64
N ASP A 43 -12.61 -11.57 4.88
CA ASP A 43 -13.67 -12.54 5.15
C ASP A 43 -13.25 -13.97 4.75
N ALA A 44 -14.20 -14.92 4.81
CA ALA A 44 -13.95 -16.32 4.52
C ALA A 44 -13.56 -16.62 3.06
N SER A 45 -13.73 -15.68 2.12
CA SER A 45 -13.30 -15.85 0.73
C SER A 45 -11.79 -15.71 0.55
N GLY A 46 -11.08 -15.11 1.50
CA GLY A 46 -9.62 -14.93 1.41
C GLY A 46 -9.19 -13.88 0.38
N GLY A 47 -9.99 -12.83 0.18
CA GLY A 47 -9.67 -11.86 -0.87
C GLY A 47 -10.05 -12.41 -2.25
N ASP A 48 -9.12 -12.27 -3.19
CA ASP A 48 -9.07 -13.02 -4.44
C ASP A 48 -8.31 -14.35 -4.34
N GLY A 49 -8.09 -14.85 -3.11
CA GLY A 49 -7.33 -16.06 -2.81
C GLY A 49 -5.85 -15.81 -2.51
N SER A 50 -5.36 -14.56 -2.59
CA SER A 50 -3.99 -14.18 -2.21
C SER A 50 -3.81 -13.84 -0.73
N LEU A 51 -4.91 -13.67 0.00
CA LEU A 51 -4.92 -13.27 1.41
C LEU A 51 -5.48 -14.40 2.28
N ASN A 52 -5.06 -14.43 3.54
CA ASN A 52 -5.52 -15.45 4.47
C ASN A 52 -7.00 -15.19 4.83
N PRO A 53 -7.91 -16.17 4.63
CA PRO A 53 -9.31 -16.01 5.03
C PRO A 53 -9.46 -15.80 6.54
N ASN A 54 -10.50 -15.06 6.94
CA ASN A 54 -10.85 -14.79 8.34
C ASN A 54 -9.69 -14.21 9.16
N SER A 55 -8.99 -13.22 8.60
CA SER A 55 -7.82 -12.61 9.23
C SER A 55 -7.87 -11.09 9.19
N THR A 56 -7.05 -10.44 10.02
CA THR A 56 -6.86 -9.00 10.03
C THR A 56 -5.44 -8.70 9.60
N TYR A 57 -5.29 -7.84 8.61
CA TYR A 57 -4.00 -7.28 8.20
C TYR A 57 -3.87 -5.89 8.81
N THR A 58 -2.73 -5.64 9.44
CA THR A 58 -2.41 -4.32 10.01
C THR A 58 -1.15 -3.75 9.41
N ASP A 59 -1.05 -2.42 9.32
CA ASP A 59 0.13 -1.72 8.78
C ASP A 59 0.52 -2.20 7.37
N TRP A 60 -0.46 -2.58 6.55
CA TRP A 60 -0.23 -3.02 5.19
C TRP A 60 0.18 -1.84 4.31
N ASN A 61 1.28 -1.99 3.58
CA ASN A 61 1.86 -0.90 2.80
C ASN A 61 1.22 -0.82 1.41
N TRP A 62 0.95 0.40 0.95
CA TRP A 62 0.62 0.74 -0.43
C TRP A 62 1.68 1.68 -0.96
N ILE A 63 2.41 1.24 -2.00
CA ILE A 63 3.55 1.97 -2.55
C ILE A 63 3.07 2.69 -3.80
N LEU A 64 3.02 4.01 -3.73
CA LEU A 64 2.68 4.87 -4.85
C LEU A 64 3.92 5.64 -5.31
N VAL A 65 4.01 5.90 -6.61
CA VAL A 65 5.08 6.76 -7.17
C VAL A 65 4.51 7.77 -8.16
N ARG A 66 5.24 8.85 -8.40
CA ARG A 66 4.97 9.81 -9.50
C ARG A 66 6.28 10.31 -10.11
N ASN A 67 6.24 10.73 -11.39
CA ASN A 67 7.44 11.19 -12.11
C ASN A 67 7.59 12.72 -12.11
N SER A 68 6.55 13.45 -11.72
CA SER A 68 6.57 14.90 -11.60
C SER A 68 5.52 15.40 -10.60
N ASP A 69 5.67 16.63 -10.12
CA ASP A 69 4.75 17.20 -9.11
C ASP A 69 3.32 17.39 -9.64
N SER A 70 3.19 17.50 -10.97
CA SER A 70 1.93 17.67 -11.69
C SER A 70 1.30 16.34 -12.13
N GLU A 71 2.01 15.22 -12.01
CA GLU A 71 1.49 13.89 -12.37
C GLU A 71 0.73 13.25 -11.20
N ALA A 72 -0.28 12.47 -11.55
CA ALA A 72 -1.03 11.67 -10.59
C ALA A 72 -0.16 10.53 -10.02
N TRP A 73 -0.38 10.21 -8.75
CA TRP A 73 0.23 9.06 -8.11
C TRP A 73 -0.26 7.75 -8.75
N THR A 74 0.67 6.83 -8.98
CA THR A 74 0.39 5.49 -9.51
C THR A 74 0.75 4.46 -8.46
N LEU A 75 -0.19 3.57 -8.13
CA LEU A 75 0.08 2.41 -7.28
C LEU A 75 1.00 1.42 -8.01
N LYS A 76 2.16 1.10 -7.42
CA LYS A 76 3.14 0.18 -7.99
C LYS A 76 3.08 -1.20 -7.36
N THR A 77 2.99 -1.25 -6.04
CA THR A 77 2.92 -2.51 -5.30
C THR A 77 2.25 -2.29 -3.94
N TRP A 78 2.02 -3.37 -3.22
CA TRP A 78 1.46 -3.39 -1.88
C TRP A 78 1.89 -4.66 -1.14
N GLY A 79 1.91 -4.63 0.18
CA GLY A 79 2.33 -5.77 1.00
C GLY A 79 3.05 -5.39 2.28
N TYR A 80 3.76 -6.36 2.85
CA TYR A 80 4.72 -6.17 3.93
C TYR A 80 6.13 -6.04 3.40
#